data_AF-A0A7S7NKB4-F1
#
_entry.id   AF-A0A7S7NKB4-F1
#
_cell.length_a   1.000
_cell.length_b   1.000
_cell.length_c   1.000
_cell.angle_alpha   90.00
_cell.angle_beta   90.00
_cell.angle_gamma   90.00
#
_symmetry.space_group_name_H-M   'P 1'
#
loop_
_entity.id
_entity.type
_entity.pdbx_description
1 polymer ?
#
loop_
_entity_poly.entity_id
_entity_poly.type
_entity_poly.pdbx_seq_one_letter_code
_entity_poly.pdbx_strand_id
1 'polypeptide(L)'
;MPLLTMLAAGQALAGQEAPAAPELGATPVAMQMVLPTLAGIWVYANPNAKKNGDVYQWVAAKAEITQEGDKVQGTYECTYAVPPGEKLNPKVSFRFEGKLVSEVVSFDLKPPLKGTFKILKTSAAELTVSYYIQNAAKQGINFGEIPENDPQPLSRQAQ
;
A
#
# COMPACT_ATOMS: atom_id res chain seq x y z
N MET A 1 45.08 12.70 -79.26
CA MET A 1 46.00 11.62 -78.84
C MET A 1 45.78 11.39 -77.34
N PRO A 2 45.84 10.14 -76.86
CA PRO A 2 44.97 9.52 -75.84
C PRO A 2 45.15 10.09 -74.41
N LEU A 3 44.15 10.09 -73.52
CA LEU A 3 43.51 8.96 -72.82
C LEU A 3 44.45 8.27 -71.82
N LEU A 4 44.30 8.55 -70.52
CA LEU A 4 44.33 7.53 -69.47
C LEU A 4 43.67 8.02 -68.17
N THR A 5 42.94 7.09 -67.56
CA THR A 5 41.96 7.20 -66.48
C THR A 5 42.54 6.61 -65.18
N MET A 6 41.83 6.87 -64.05
CA MET A 6 41.82 6.12 -62.76
C MET A 6 42.93 6.52 -61.76
N LEU A 7 42.76 6.60 -60.43
CA LEU A 7 41.71 6.17 -59.50
C LEU A 7 41.92 6.83 -58.09
N ALA A 8 40.80 7.08 -57.41
CA ALA A 8 40.50 6.92 -55.96
C ALA A 8 41.23 7.67 -54.81
N ALA A 9 40.36 8.39 -54.07
CA ALA A 9 40.05 8.26 -52.63
C ALA A 9 40.92 8.99 -51.58
N GLY A 10 40.23 9.67 -50.65
CA GLY A 10 40.80 10.02 -49.34
C GLY A 10 40.17 11.20 -48.61
N GLN A 11 39.00 10.97 -48.01
CA GLN A 11 38.38 11.59 -46.82
C GLN A 11 38.79 13.00 -46.34
N ALA A 12 37.76 13.85 -46.18
CA ALA A 12 37.79 15.12 -45.46
C ALA A 12 37.48 14.92 -43.96
N LEU A 13 38.26 15.55 -43.09
CA LEU A 13 37.96 15.79 -41.67
C LEU A 13 38.46 17.20 -41.33
N ALA A 14 37.53 18.14 -41.19
CA ALA A 14 37.78 19.49 -40.69
C ALA A 14 36.63 19.87 -39.75
N GLY A 15 36.94 20.33 -38.54
CA GLY A 15 35.94 20.89 -37.63
C GLY A 15 36.36 20.80 -36.16
N GLN A 16 37.23 21.71 -35.71
CA GLN A 16 37.49 22.00 -34.29
C GLN A 16 36.25 22.62 -33.63
N GLU A 17 35.69 21.97 -32.60
CA GLU A 17 34.70 22.55 -31.68
C GLU A 17 35.37 23.30 -30.51
N ALA A 18 34.73 24.38 -30.10
CA ALA A 18 35.16 25.30 -29.04
C ALA A 18 35.09 24.68 -27.63
N PRO A 19 35.82 25.20 -26.61
CA PRO A 19 35.74 24.69 -25.26
C PRO A 19 34.43 25.11 -24.58
N ALA A 20 33.56 24.13 -24.28
CA ALA A 20 32.37 24.31 -23.46
C ALA A 20 32.74 24.48 -21.97
N ALA A 21 32.01 25.38 -21.30
CA ALA A 21 32.10 25.65 -19.87
C ALA A 21 31.84 24.39 -19.02
N PRO A 22 32.40 24.27 -17.80
CA PRO A 22 32.13 23.13 -16.94
C PRO A 22 30.66 23.13 -16.49
N GLU A 23 29.85 22.28 -17.11
CA GLU A 23 28.52 21.95 -16.62
C GLU A 23 28.66 21.26 -15.26
N LEU A 24 28.27 21.98 -14.21
CA LEU A 24 27.92 21.39 -12.92
C LEU A 24 26.77 20.40 -13.14
N GLY A 25 27.13 19.15 -13.43
CA GLY A 25 26.22 18.02 -13.49
C GLY A 25 25.66 17.74 -12.09
N ALA A 26 24.66 18.52 -11.68
CA ALA A 26 23.73 18.11 -10.65
C ALA A 26 22.81 17.04 -11.27
N THR A 27 23.28 15.80 -11.35
CA THR A 27 22.38 14.67 -11.52
C THR A 27 21.44 14.69 -10.30
N PRO A 28 20.12 14.77 -10.48
CA PRO A 28 19.22 14.56 -9.36
C PRO A 28 19.42 13.11 -8.93
N VAL A 29 20.10 12.92 -7.81
CA VAL A 29 20.10 11.64 -7.11
C VAL A 29 18.63 11.40 -6.78
N ALA A 30 17.97 10.56 -7.57
CA ALA A 30 16.64 10.06 -7.24
C ALA A 30 16.81 9.34 -5.91
N MET A 31 16.50 10.04 -4.82
CA MET A 31 16.40 9.45 -3.50
C MET A 31 15.36 8.35 -3.62
N GLN A 32 15.81 7.11 -3.79
CA GLN A 32 14.97 5.95 -3.65
C GLN A 32 14.50 5.97 -2.21
N MET A 33 13.29 6.49 -1.99
CA MET A 33 12.57 6.27 -0.74
C MET A 33 12.44 4.76 -0.60
N VAL A 34 13.28 4.16 0.24
CA VAL A 34 13.16 2.75 0.60
C VAL A 34 11.92 2.64 1.47
N LEU A 35 10.77 2.46 0.81
CA LEU A 35 9.50 2.30 1.51
C LEU A 35 9.56 0.99 2.32
N PRO A 36 9.26 1.05 3.62
CA PRO A 36 9.40 -0.10 4.49
C PRO A 36 8.38 -1.18 4.12
N THR A 37 8.82 -2.44 3.98
CA THR A 37 7.95 -3.53 3.50
C THR A 37 6.75 -3.80 4.43
N LEU A 38 5.56 -3.94 3.85
CA LEU A 38 4.33 -4.30 4.56
C LEU A 38 4.16 -5.83 4.67
N ALA A 39 4.97 -6.62 3.98
CA ALA A 39 4.80 -8.07 3.91
C ALA A 39 4.91 -8.74 5.29
N GLY A 40 3.97 -9.64 5.58
CA GLY A 40 3.93 -10.40 6.82
C GLY A 40 2.52 -10.60 7.34
N ILE A 41 2.45 -11.23 8.51
CA ILE A 41 1.22 -11.42 9.26
C ILE A 41 1.20 -10.37 10.37
N TRP A 42 0.10 -9.64 10.45
CA TRP A 42 -0.14 -8.58 11.42
C TRP A 42 -1.37 -8.93 12.23
N VAL A 43 -1.29 -8.79 13.54
CA VAL A 43 -2.34 -9.22 14.45
C VAL A 43 -2.65 -8.13 15.47
N TYR A 44 -3.91 -8.06 15.84
CA TYR A 44 -4.40 -7.31 16.97
C TYR A 44 -5.17 -8.26 17.86
N ALA A 45 -5.01 -8.12 19.18
CA ALA A 45 -5.78 -8.84 20.16
C ALA A 45 -6.07 -7.93 21.36
N ASN A 46 -7.35 -7.85 21.73
CA ASN A 46 -7.80 -7.18 22.93
C ASN A 46 -8.79 -8.08 23.66
N PRO A 47 -8.32 -8.88 24.64
CA PRO A 47 -9.18 -9.80 25.38
C PRO A 47 -10.21 -9.08 26.27
N ASN A 48 -10.03 -7.78 26.52
CA ASN A 48 -10.94 -6.96 27.31
C ASN A 48 -11.97 -6.20 26.44
N ALA A 49 -12.00 -6.47 25.14
CA ALA A 49 -12.94 -5.85 24.24
C ALA A 49 -14.39 -6.17 24.64
N LYS A 50 -15.23 -5.13 24.65
CA LYS A 50 -16.63 -5.19 25.04
C LYS A 50 -17.48 -4.28 24.16
N LYS A 51 -18.79 -4.44 24.24
CA LYS A 51 -19.73 -3.48 23.65
C LYS A 51 -19.92 -2.29 24.58
N ASN A 52 -19.74 -1.07 24.06
CA ASN A 52 -19.98 0.19 24.78
C ASN A 52 -21.13 0.94 24.09
N GLY A 53 -22.33 0.88 24.66
CA GLY A 53 -23.53 1.41 24.01
C GLY A 53 -23.84 0.65 22.72
N ASP A 54 -23.92 1.36 21.58
CA ASP A 54 -24.14 0.76 20.25
C ASP A 54 -22.83 0.39 19.52
N VAL A 55 -21.68 0.66 20.11
CA VAL A 55 -20.36 0.44 19.49
C VAL A 55 -19.75 -0.88 19.99
N TYR A 56 -19.42 -1.76 19.05
CA TYR A 56 -18.72 -3.00 19.32
C TYR A 56 -17.21 -2.75 19.22
N GLN A 57 -16.46 -3.07 20.27
CA GLN A 57 -15.00 -3.00 20.21
C GLN A 57 -14.42 -4.18 19.42
N TRP A 58 -13.28 -3.99 18.79
CA TRP A 58 -12.55 -5.06 18.11
C TRP A 58 -11.93 -5.98 19.16
N VAL A 59 -12.18 -7.29 19.05
CA VAL A 59 -11.57 -8.30 19.93
C VAL A 59 -10.28 -8.85 19.32
N ALA A 60 -10.28 -9.07 18.01
CA ALA A 60 -9.14 -9.58 17.29
C ALA A 60 -9.16 -9.08 15.85
N ALA A 61 -8.00 -8.80 15.28
CA ALA A 61 -7.86 -8.59 13.85
C ALA A 61 -6.60 -9.29 13.33
N LYS A 62 -6.62 -9.67 12.07
CA LYS A 62 -5.51 -10.27 11.35
C LYS A 62 -5.43 -9.68 9.94
N ALA A 63 -4.26 -9.21 9.57
CA ALA A 63 -3.94 -8.85 8.19
C ALA A 63 -2.80 -9.74 7.69
N GLU A 64 -3.01 -10.43 6.57
CA GLU A 64 -1.97 -11.21 5.89
C GLU A 64 -1.60 -10.46 4.62
N ILE A 65 -0.37 -9.97 4.56
CA ILE A 65 0.09 -9.08 3.50
C ILE A 65 1.24 -9.73 2.73
N THR A 66 1.10 -9.76 1.42
CA THR A 66 2.16 -10.10 0.48
C THR A 66 2.54 -8.85 -0.32
N GLN A 67 3.83 -8.71 -0.62
CA GLN A 67 4.36 -7.57 -1.36
C GLN A 67 5.38 -8.04 -2.39
N GLU A 68 5.21 -7.60 -3.63
CA GLU A 68 6.14 -7.84 -4.75
C GLU A 68 6.46 -6.48 -5.39
N GLY A 69 7.65 -5.95 -5.10
CA GLY A 69 8.01 -4.59 -5.49
C GLY A 69 7.10 -3.54 -4.84
N ASP A 70 6.45 -2.72 -5.67
CA ASP A 70 5.43 -1.75 -5.25
C ASP A 70 4.05 -2.40 -5.10
N LYS A 71 3.81 -3.60 -5.64
CA LYS A 71 2.51 -4.26 -5.55
C LYS A 71 2.30 -4.85 -4.15
N VAL A 72 1.16 -4.53 -3.54
CA VAL A 72 0.74 -5.06 -2.24
C VAL A 72 -0.62 -5.71 -2.38
N GLN A 73 -0.79 -6.91 -1.82
CA GLN A 73 -2.06 -7.60 -1.79
C GLN A 73 -2.18 -8.43 -0.52
N GLY A 74 -3.41 -8.66 -0.06
CA GLY A 74 -3.61 -9.36 1.19
C GLY A 74 -5.05 -9.62 1.55
N THR A 75 -5.21 -10.19 2.74
CA THR A 75 -6.50 -10.40 3.38
C THR A 75 -6.53 -9.64 4.70
N TYR A 76 -7.71 -9.15 5.04
CA TYR A 76 -7.98 -8.55 6.34
C TYR A 76 -9.18 -9.24 6.97
N GLU A 77 -9.08 -9.51 8.26
CA GLU A 77 -10.14 -10.10 9.06
C GLU A 77 -10.21 -9.39 10.41
N CYS A 78 -11.37 -8.88 10.78
CA CYS A 78 -11.63 -8.27 12.08
C CYS A 78 -12.86 -8.91 12.72
N THR A 79 -12.69 -9.32 13.97
CA THR A 79 -13.75 -9.85 14.82
C THR A 79 -14.08 -8.82 15.90
N TYR A 80 -15.37 -8.63 16.14
CA TYR A 80 -15.88 -7.68 17.12
C TYR A 80 -16.36 -8.41 18.39
N ALA A 81 -16.28 -7.75 19.53
CA ALA A 81 -16.72 -8.27 20.82
C ALA A 81 -18.24 -8.24 20.92
N VAL A 82 -18.85 -9.42 21.02
CA VAL A 82 -20.31 -9.58 21.07
C VAL A 82 -20.74 -9.98 22.48
N PRO A 83 -21.72 -9.28 23.10
CA PRO A 83 -22.26 -9.68 24.38
C PRO A 83 -22.94 -11.06 24.33
N PRO A 84 -22.94 -11.82 25.44
CA PRO A 84 -23.70 -13.06 25.54
C PRO A 84 -25.20 -12.79 25.26
N GLY A 85 -25.78 -13.53 24.29
CA GLY A 85 -27.20 -13.43 23.95
C GLY A 85 -27.50 -12.71 22.63
N GLU A 86 -26.52 -12.03 22.02
CA GLU A 86 -26.68 -11.51 20.66
C GLU A 86 -26.37 -12.59 19.61
N LYS A 87 -27.27 -12.76 18.63
CA LYS A 87 -27.16 -13.81 17.60
C LYS A 87 -26.15 -13.50 16.49
N LEU A 88 -25.71 -12.25 16.38
CA LEU A 88 -24.84 -11.79 15.31
C LEU A 88 -23.41 -11.73 15.82
N ASN A 89 -22.50 -12.49 15.22
CA ASN A 89 -21.06 -12.30 15.35
C ASN A 89 -20.58 -11.41 14.20
N PRO A 90 -20.37 -10.09 14.40
CA PRO A 90 -19.87 -9.23 13.34
C PRO A 90 -18.42 -9.63 13.10
N LYS A 91 -18.21 -10.31 11.98
CA LYS A 91 -16.90 -10.57 11.42
C LYS A 91 -16.82 -9.82 10.11
N VAL A 92 -15.83 -8.94 9.99
CA VAL A 92 -15.52 -8.25 8.74
C VAL A 92 -14.33 -8.96 8.12
N SER A 93 -14.48 -9.40 6.88
CA SER A 93 -13.37 -9.99 6.13
C SER A 93 -13.43 -9.55 4.68
N PHE A 94 -12.27 -9.19 4.13
CA PHE A 94 -12.12 -8.78 2.74
C PHE A 94 -10.71 -9.03 2.23
N ARG A 95 -10.57 -8.95 0.91
CA ARG A 95 -9.27 -8.96 0.22
C ARG A 95 -8.99 -7.56 -0.31
N PHE A 96 -7.72 -7.19 -0.33
CA PHE A 96 -7.26 -5.92 -0.90
C PHE A 96 -6.06 -6.13 -1.81
N GLU A 97 -5.89 -5.24 -2.77
CA GLU A 97 -4.78 -5.20 -3.71
C GLU A 97 -4.56 -3.75 -4.13
N GLY A 98 -3.31 -3.31 -4.20
CA GLY A 98 -2.94 -1.95 -4.59
C GLY A 98 -1.44 -1.78 -4.70
N LYS A 99 -1.00 -0.53 -4.67
CA LYS A 99 0.41 -0.17 -4.83
C LYS A 99 0.91 0.67 -3.67
N LEU A 100 2.07 0.33 -3.15
CA LEU A 100 2.81 1.07 -2.13
C LEU A 100 3.50 2.26 -2.81
N VAL A 101 2.76 3.37 -2.93
CA VAL A 101 3.26 4.65 -3.50
C VAL A 101 3.75 5.62 -2.42
N SER A 102 3.36 5.41 -1.16
CA SER A 102 3.73 6.23 -0.01
C SER A 102 3.61 5.42 1.29
N GLU A 103 4.00 5.99 2.43
CA GLU A 103 3.86 5.35 3.76
C GLU A 103 2.40 5.04 4.14
N VAL A 104 1.45 5.81 3.58
CA VAL A 104 0.02 5.53 3.62
C VAL A 104 -0.38 4.83 2.34
N VAL A 105 -0.97 3.64 2.44
CA VAL A 105 -1.53 2.91 1.30
C VAL A 105 -3.03 2.87 1.42
N SER A 106 -3.72 3.41 0.42
CA SER A 106 -5.17 3.33 0.31
C SER A 106 -5.55 2.32 -0.76
N PHE A 107 -6.51 1.47 -0.44
CA PHE A 107 -7.03 0.41 -1.28
C PHE A 107 -8.54 0.58 -1.41
N ASP A 108 -9.04 0.64 -2.64
CA ASP A 108 -10.47 0.54 -2.87
C ASP A 108 -10.94 -0.91 -2.66
N LEU A 109 -12.00 -1.07 -1.88
CA LEU A 109 -12.59 -2.37 -1.65
C LEU A 109 -13.29 -2.84 -2.92
N LYS A 110 -12.95 -4.07 -3.36
CA LYS A 110 -13.59 -4.71 -4.51
C LYS A 110 -14.98 -5.28 -4.11
N PRO A 111 -15.94 -5.37 -5.05
CA PRO A 111 -17.25 -5.99 -4.80
C PRO A 111 -17.16 -7.37 -4.13
N PRO A 112 -18.14 -7.76 -3.28
CA PRO A 112 -19.44 -7.11 -3.03
C PRO A 112 -19.37 -5.92 -2.05
N LEU A 113 -18.22 -5.67 -1.45
CA LEU A 113 -18.02 -4.53 -0.56
C LEU A 113 -17.67 -3.28 -1.37
N LYS A 114 -18.12 -2.13 -0.90
CA LYS A 114 -17.71 -0.82 -1.42
C LYS A 114 -17.09 -0.04 -0.28
N GLY A 115 -16.07 0.76 -0.56
CA GLY A 115 -15.39 1.51 0.49
C GLY A 115 -13.89 1.62 0.29
N THR A 116 -13.20 2.09 1.32
CA THR A 116 -11.75 2.29 1.31
C THR A 116 -11.13 1.62 2.52
N PHE A 117 -10.00 0.97 2.32
CA PHE A 117 -9.13 0.40 3.34
C PHE A 117 -7.80 1.12 3.28
N LYS A 118 -7.30 1.61 4.42
CA LYS A 118 -6.03 2.31 4.50
C LYS A 118 -5.12 1.58 5.48
N ILE A 119 -3.86 1.45 5.08
CA ILE A 119 -2.78 0.96 5.92
C ILE A 119 -1.75 2.07 6.04
N LEU A 120 -1.38 2.42 7.26
CA LEU A 120 -0.24 3.27 7.54
C LEU A 120 0.78 2.46 8.35
N LYS A 121 2.01 2.36 7.84
CA LYS A 121 3.08 1.72 8.59
C LYS A 121 3.66 2.71 9.61
N THR A 122 3.47 2.44 10.90
CA THR A 122 4.03 3.27 11.97
C THR A 122 5.49 2.88 12.26
N SER A 123 5.82 1.59 12.19
CA SER A 123 7.17 1.08 12.43
C SER A 123 7.41 -0.29 11.78
N ALA A 124 8.59 -0.88 11.96
CA ALA A 124 8.88 -2.25 11.49
C ALA A 124 8.01 -3.33 12.15
N ALA A 125 7.45 -3.04 13.33
CA ALA A 125 6.66 -3.96 14.15
C ALA A 125 5.21 -3.53 14.34
N GLU A 126 4.84 -2.33 13.89
CA GLU A 126 3.50 -1.77 14.05
C GLU A 126 2.97 -1.17 12.75
N LEU A 127 1.72 -1.48 12.43
CA LEU A 127 0.94 -0.78 11.42
C LEU A 127 -0.40 -0.34 12.01
N THR A 128 -1.04 0.62 11.36
CA THR A 128 -2.39 1.04 11.68
C THR A 128 -3.28 0.81 10.47
N VAL A 129 -4.50 0.37 10.73
CA VAL A 129 -5.54 0.13 9.74
C VAL A 129 -6.72 1.04 10.02
N SER A 130 -7.23 1.69 8.98
CA SER A 130 -8.55 2.31 8.99
C SER A 130 -9.34 1.84 7.79
N TYR A 131 -10.65 1.80 7.91
CA TYR A 131 -11.50 1.49 6.76
C TYR A 131 -12.90 2.01 6.92
N TYR A 132 -13.54 2.26 5.80
CA TYR A 132 -14.93 2.64 5.70
C TYR A 132 -15.61 1.72 4.69
N ILE A 133 -16.57 0.90 5.14
CA ILE A 133 -17.37 0.05 4.25
C ILE A 133 -18.74 0.69 4.01
N GLN A 134 -18.96 1.11 2.77
CA GLN A 134 -20.30 1.43 2.26
C GLN A 134 -21.07 0.14 2.04
N ASN A 135 -22.04 -0.13 2.90
CA ASN A 135 -22.99 -1.21 2.69
C ASN A 135 -24.16 -0.69 1.83
N ALA A 136 -24.14 -1.00 0.53
CA ALA A 136 -25.21 -0.63 -0.41
C ALA A 136 -26.55 -1.36 -0.15
N ALA A 137 -26.58 -2.34 0.75
CA ALA A 137 -27.74 -3.18 1.06
C ALA A 137 -28.32 -2.96 2.48
N LYS A 138 -27.96 -1.88 3.21
CA LYS A 138 -28.34 -1.72 4.63
C LYS A 138 -29.86 -1.76 4.85
N GLN A 139 -30.32 -2.88 5.41
CA GLN A 139 -31.20 -2.85 6.59
C GLN A 139 -30.31 -2.76 7.85
N GLY A 140 -30.28 -1.58 8.48
CA GLY A 140 -30.16 -1.45 9.94
C GLY A 140 -28.83 -1.72 10.64
N ILE A 141 -27.71 -1.93 9.96
CA ILE A 141 -26.45 -2.29 10.64
C ILE A 141 -25.28 -1.39 10.22
N ASN A 142 -24.78 -0.58 11.17
CA ASN A 142 -23.52 0.17 11.09
C ASN A 142 -22.35 -0.69 11.57
N PHE A 143 -22.11 -1.84 10.95
CA PHE A 143 -20.87 -2.60 11.17
C PHE A 143 -19.88 -2.31 10.05
N GLY A 144 -18.60 -2.16 10.42
CA GLY A 144 -17.51 -2.10 9.47
C GLY A 144 -17.00 -0.70 9.16
N GLU A 145 -16.78 0.10 10.19
CA GLU A 145 -15.88 1.24 10.08
C GLU A 145 -14.83 1.15 11.19
N ILE A 146 -13.59 1.42 10.81
CA ILE A 146 -12.51 1.78 11.71
C ILE A 146 -12.10 3.18 11.26
N PRO A 147 -12.48 4.22 12.00
CA PRO A 147 -12.39 5.58 11.52
C PRO A 147 -10.93 6.04 11.49
N GLU A 148 -10.61 6.98 10.61
CA GLU A 148 -9.22 7.42 10.43
C GLU A 148 -8.64 8.14 11.65
N ASN A 149 -9.49 8.73 12.50
CA ASN A 149 -9.08 9.41 13.72
C ASN A 149 -8.85 8.46 14.92
N ASP A 150 -9.25 7.20 14.80
CA ASP A 150 -9.00 6.14 15.78
C ASP A 150 -8.67 4.84 15.04
N PRO A 151 -7.52 4.79 14.33
CA PRO A 151 -7.17 3.65 13.51
C PRO A 151 -6.76 2.46 14.39
N GLN A 152 -7.04 1.25 13.93
CA GLN A 152 -6.72 0.03 14.67
C GLN A 152 -5.23 -0.29 14.54
N PRO A 153 -4.47 -0.38 15.66
CA PRO A 153 -3.09 -0.80 15.62
C PRO A 153 -3.01 -2.33 15.43
N LEU A 154 -2.12 -2.79 14.56
CA LEU A 154 -1.76 -4.20 14.45
C LEU A 154 -0.25 -4.35 14.66
N SER A 155 0.11 -5.38 15.41
CA SER A 155 1.49 -5.75 15.67
C SER A 155 1.93 -6.86 14.74
N ARG A 156 3.19 -6.83 14.30
CA ARG A 156 3.74 -7.90 13.48
C ARG A 156 3.82 -9.20 14.28
N GLN A 157 3.28 -10.28 13.74
CA GLN A 157 3.43 -11.60 14.34
C GLN A 157 4.87 -12.07 14.12
N ALA A 158 5.58 -12.39 15.22
CA ALA A 158 6.89 -13.03 15.14
C ALA A 158 6.73 -14.39 14.45
N GLN A 159 7.56 -14.63 13.43
CA GLN A 159 7.69 -15.93 12.76
C GLN A 159 8.61 -16.84 13.55
#